data_AF-A0A950VZS6-F1
#
_entry.id   AF-A0A950VZS6-F1
#
_cell.length_a   1.000
_cell.length_b   1.000
_cell.length_c   1.000
_cell.angle_alpha   90.00
_cell.angle_beta   90.00
_cell.angle_gamma   90.00
#
_symmetry.space_group_name_H-M   'P 1'
#
loop_
_entity.id
_entity.type
_entity.pdbx_description
1 polymer ?
#
loop_
_entity_poly.entity_id
_entity_poly.type
_entity_poly.pdbx_seq_one_letter_code
_entity_poly.pdbx_strand_id
1 'polypeptide(L)'
;MSSTTKTTEETKLAEAIVGALDADAVRVCSDDRDSIRFSIRAAGMKLRSIVLRRWALRRLLNDPAGPVKIEYLQRELRTAATQRIEYAYPRKSIVRKDRPAVFTPLAQAR
;
A
#
# COMPACT_ATOMS: atom_id res chain seq x y z
N MET A 1 -14.24 -14.83 -14.53
CA MET A 1 -13.97 -15.33 -13.15
C MET A 1 -12.51 -15.10 -12.78
N SER A 2 -12.07 -13.86 -12.58
CA SER A 2 -10.62 -13.51 -12.54
C SER A 2 -10.23 -12.54 -11.40
N SER A 3 -11.14 -12.31 -10.45
CA SER A 3 -10.90 -11.41 -9.31
C SER A 3 -10.09 -12.09 -8.20
N THR A 4 -10.33 -13.38 -7.94
CA THR A 4 -9.69 -14.12 -6.84
C THR A 4 -8.17 -14.22 -7.01
N THR A 5 -7.68 -14.48 -8.22
CA THR A 5 -6.23 -14.60 -8.49
C THR A 5 -5.48 -13.29 -8.31
N LYS A 6 -6.08 -12.17 -8.74
CA LYS A 6 -5.47 -10.83 -8.60
C LYS A 6 -5.33 -10.40 -7.15
N THR A 7 -6.33 -10.69 -6.32
CA THR A 7 -6.29 -10.40 -4.87
C THR A 7 -5.17 -11.18 -4.16
N THR A 8 -4.87 -12.39 -4.63
CA THR A 8 -3.77 -13.22 -4.11
C THR A 8 -2.41 -12.64 -4.49
N GLU A 9 -2.20 -12.21 -5.73
CA GLU A 9 -0.92 -11.62 -6.16
C GLU A 9 -0.61 -10.29 -5.48
N GLU A 10 -1.62 -9.42 -5.29
CA GLU A 10 -1.47 -8.19 -4.49
C GLU A 10 -1.05 -8.49 -3.06
N THR A 11 -1.59 -9.56 -2.47
CA THR A 11 -1.28 -9.98 -1.10
C THR A 11 0.16 -10.48 -1.00
N LYS A 12 0.58 -11.35 -1.92
CA LYS A 12 1.97 -11.84 -2.00
C LYS A 12 2.95 -10.69 -2.15
N LEU A 13 2.64 -9.72 -3.02
CA LEU A 13 3.48 -8.54 -3.20
C LEU A 13 3.54 -7.69 -1.93
N ALA A 14 2.42 -7.50 -1.25
CA ALA A 14 2.37 -6.78 0.02
C ALA A 14 3.25 -7.45 1.09
N GLU A 15 3.16 -8.78 1.21
CA GLU A 15 3.99 -9.56 2.13
C GLU A 15 5.48 -9.47 1.77
N ALA A 16 5.83 -9.53 0.48
CA ALA A 16 7.21 -9.37 0.02
C ALA A 16 7.78 -7.96 0.29
N ILE A 17 6.95 -6.93 0.17
CA ILE A 17 7.33 -5.55 0.52
C ILE A 17 7.60 -5.42 2.01
N VAL A 18 6.67 -5.94 2.84
CA VAL A 18 6.73 -5.80 4.30
C VAL A 18 7.81 -6.71 4.90
N GLY A 19 8.04 -7.88 4.33
CA GLY A 19 9.10 -8.82 4.73
C GLY A 19 10.53 -8.29 4.55
N ALA A 20 10.71 -7.14 3.89
CA ALA A 20 12.00 -6.44 3.88
C ALA A 20 12.34 -5.76 5.22
N LEU A 21 11.39 -5.71 6.15
CA LEU A 21 11.62 -5.28 7.53
C LEU A 21 12.05 -6.48 8.38
N ASP A 22 13.10 -6.31 9.17
CA ASP A 22 13.49 -7.24 10.21
C ASP A 22 12.58 -7.04 11.45
N ALA A 23 11.28 -7.29 11.25
CA ALA A 23 10.24 -7.04 12.24
C ALA A 23 9.12 -8.07 12.11
N ASP A 24 8.51 -8.43 13.25
CA ASP A 24 7.30 -9.24 13.25
C ASP A 24 6.12 -8.39 12.74
N ALA A 25 5.72 -8.65 11.49
CA ALA A 25 4.66 -7.94 10.81
C ALA A 25 3.43 -8.83 10.67
N VAL A 26 2.38 -8.50 11.42
CA VAL A 26 1.12 -9.27 11.42
C VAL A 26 0.13 -8.59 10.50
N ARG A 27 -0.38 -9.32 9.51
CA ARG A 27 -1.47 -8.84 8.67
C ARG A 27 -2.74 -8.67 9.49
N VAL A 28 -3.36 -7.50 9.41
CA VAL A 28 -4.62 -7.18 10.09
C VAL A 28 -5.76 -7.34 9.09
N CYS A 29 -6.71 -8.21 9.41
CA CYS A 29 -7.98 -8.26 8.69
C CYS A 29 -8.74 -6.96 8.93
N SER A 30 -9.06 -6.25 7.85
CA SER A 30 -9.86 -5.02 7.89
C SER A 30 -11.03 -5.17 6.92
N ASP A 31 -12.18 -4.59 7.27
CA ASP A 31 -13.35 -4.52 6.38
C ASP A 31 -13.08 -3.66 5.13
N ASP A 32 -12.01 -2.85 5.14
CA ASP A 32 -11.55 -2.09 3.99
C ASP A 32 -10.93 -3.02 2.94
N ARG A 33 -11.74 -3.42 1.97
CA ARG A 33 -11.31 -4.29 0.86
C ARG A 33 -10.26 -3.64 -0.03
N ASP A 34 -10.12 -2.31 -0.03
CA ASP A 34 -9.20 -1.59 -0.92
C ASP A 34 -7.79 -1.43 -0.35
N SER A 35 -7.56 -1.83 0.91
CA SER A 35 -6.24 -1.80 1.52
C SER A 35 -5.85 -3.13 2.17
N ILE A 36 -4.54 -3.36 2.22
CA ILE A 36 -3.91 -4.42 2.99
C ILE A 36 -3.17 -3.73 4.13
N ARG A 37 -3.49 -4.11 5.37
CA ARG A 37 -2.93 -3.48 6.57
C ARG A 37 -2.07 -4.47 7.32
N PHE A 38 -0.96 -3.99 7.84
CA PHE A 38 -0.07 -4.73 8.72
C PHE A 38 0.14 -3.95 10.00
N SER A 39 0.18 -4.68 11.12
CA SER A 39 0.62 -4.20 12.42
C SER A 39 2.06 -4.66 12.62
N ILE A 40 2.93 -3.74 13.02
CA ILE A 40 4.35 -4.03 13.23
C ILE A 40 4.63 -4.16 14.73
N ARG A 41 5.19 -5.29 15.12
CA ARG A 41 5.57 -5.65 16.48
C ARG A 41 7.08 -5.81 16.54
N ALA A 42 7.78 -4.69 16.66
CA ALA A 42 9.24 -4.68 16.84
C ALA A 42 9.64 -3.72 17.96
N ALA A 43 10.51 -4.21 18.84
CA ALA A 43 11.23 -3.39 19.80
C ALA A 43 12.27 -2.54 19.04
N GLY A 44 12.33 -1.24 19.31
CA GLY A 44 13.29 -0.33 18.63
C GLY A 44 12.81 0.29 17.31
N MET A 45 11.65 -0.09 16.78
CA MET A 45 11.03 0.60 15.65
C MET A 45 9.94 1.57 16.11
N LYS A 46 9.86 2.73 15.46
CA LYS A 46 8.77 3.71 15.68
C LYS A 46 7.52 3.33 14.90
N LEU A 47 7.70 2.61 13.78
CA LEU A 47 6.62 2.16 12.92
C LEU A 47 5.76 1.10 13.62
N ARG A 48 4.45 1.34 13.59
CA ARG A 48 3.42 0.48 14.19
C ARG A 48 2.42 -0.02 13.17
N SER A 49 2.19 0.72 12.09
CA SER A 49 1.22 0.33 11.07
C SER A 49 1.73 0.59 9.65
N ILE A 50 1.42 -0.34 8.75
CA ILE A 50 1.64 -0.23 7.31
C ILE A 50 0.30 -0.40 6.60
N VAL A 51 -0.02 0.49 5.68
CA VAL A 51 -1.24 0.45 4.87
C VAL A 51 -0.86 0.49 3.39
N LEU A 52 -1.11 -0.59 2.67
CA LEU A 52 -0.84 -0.71 1.24
C LEU A 52 -2.15 -0.75 0.45
N ARG A 53 -2.34 0.17 -0.49
CA ARG A 53 -3.56 0.19 -1.33
C ARG A 53 -3.47 -0.83 -2.45
N ARG A 54 -4.49 -1.68 -2.59
CA ARG A 54 -4.54 -2.75 -3.60
C ARG A 54 -4.42 -2.25 -5.04
N TRP A 55 -5.08 -1.15 -5.36
CA TRP A 55 -4.99 -0.55 -6.71
C TRP A 55 -3.56 -0.13 -7.07
N ALA A 56 -2.78 0.34 -6.10
CA ALA A 56 -1.40 0.75 -6.33
C ALA A 56 -0.47 -0.47 -6.46
N LEU A 57 -0.71 -1.52 -5.67
CA LEU A 57 -0.02 -2.80 -5.81
C LEU A 57 -0.30 -3.43 -7.18
N ARG A 58 -1.55 -3.39 -7.66
CA ARG A 58 -1.88 -3.78 -9.04
C ARG A 58 -1.12 -2.99 -10.08
N ARG A 59 -0.98 -1.67 -9.90
CA ARG A 59 -0.17 -0.87 -10.83
C ARG A 59 1.28 -1.30 -10.81
N LEU A 60 1.88 -1.53 -9.63
CA LEU A 60 3.26 -2.03 -9.52
C LEU A 60 3.45 -3.38 -10.23
N LEU A 61 2.50 -4.31 -10.11
CA LEU A 61 2.56 -5.62 -10.77
C LEU A 61 2.52 -5.53 -12.30
N ASN A 62 1.84 -4.52 -12.85
CA ASN A 62 1.71 -4.33 -14.31
C ASN A 62 2.71 -3.31 -14.86
N ASP A 63 3.57 -2.74 -14.02
CA ASP A 63 4.55 -1.72 -14.41
C ASP A 63 5.85 -2.39 -14.86
N PRO A 64 6.39 -2.08 -16.06
CA PRO A 64 7.68 -2.59 -16.50
C PRO A 64 8.83 -2.24 -15.55
N ALA A 65 8.74 -1.09 -14.87
CA ALA A 65 9.69 -0.66 -13.84
C ALA A 65 9.24 -1.07 -12.42
N GLY A 66 8.25 -1.96 -12.30
CA GLY A 66 7.70 -2.46 -11.04
C GLY A 66 8.77 -2.98 -10.07
N PRO A 67 9.69 -3.89 -10.49
CA PRO A 67 10.73 -4.42 -9.62
C PRO A 67 11.60 -3.33 -8.98
N VAL A 68 12.05 -2.37 -9.78
CA VAL A 68 12.85 -1.22 -9.30
C VAL A 68 12.06 -0.39 -8.30
N LYS A 69 10.78 -0.12 -8.58
CA LYS A 69 9.90 0.63 -7.66
C LYS A 69 9.69 -0.11 -6.34
N ILE A 70 9.59 -1.44 -6.37
CA ILE A 70 9.47 -2.27 -5.17
C ILE A 70 10.73 -2.15 -4.31
N GLU A 71 11.92 -2.21 -4.90
CA GLU A 71 13.19 -2.03 -4.17
C GLU A 71 13.29 -0.65 -3.51
N TYR A 72 12.92 0.40 -4.24
CA TYR A 72 12.85 1.75 -3.68
C TYR A 72 11.87 1.83 -2.52
N LEU A 73 10.71 1.18 -2.64
CA LEU A 73 9.67 1.16 -1.63
C LEU A 73 10.13 0.41 -0.38
N GLN A 74 10.83 -0.71 -0.52
CA GLN A 74 11.45 -1.43 0.60
C GLN A 74 12.55 -0.59 1.29
N ARG A 75 13.37 0.14 0.53
CA ARG A 75 14.36 1.07 1.11
C ARG A 75 13.68 2.19 1.88
N GLU A 76 12.66 2.80 1.29
CA GLU A 76 11.87 3.85 1.93
C GLU A 76 11.18 3.33 3.20
N LEU A 77 10.63 2.12 3.17
CA LEU A 77 9.97 1.50 4.30
C LEU A 77 10.94 1.30 5.47
N ARG A 78 12.18 0.83 5.20
CA ARG A 78 13.24 0.73 6.21
C ARG A 78 13.58 2.08 6.83
N THR A 79 13.66 3.15 6.03
CA THR A 79 13.85 4.51 6.57
C THR A 79 12.64 4.98 7.38
N ALA A 80 11.42 4.69 6.94
CA ALA A 80 10.21 5.05 7.65
C ALA A 80 10.06 4.29 8.99
N ALA A 81 10.62 3.08 9.09
CA ALA A 81 10.59 2.23 10.28
C ALA A 81 11.09 2.95 11.54
N THR A 82 12.11 3.80 11.41
CA THR A 82 12.71 4.56 12.52
C THR A 82 12.09 5.95 12.69
N GLN A 83 11.49 6.52 11.64
CA GLN A 83 11.06 7.92 11.63
C GLN A 83 9.56 8.12 11.89
N ARG A 84 8.71 7.15 11.51
CA ARG A 84 7.25 7.32 11.42
C ARG A 84 6.50 6.23 12.17
N ILE A 85 5.28 6.56 12.59
CA ILE A 85 4.37 5.63 13.27
C ILE A 85 3.51 4.83 12.26
N GLU A 86 3.10 5.49 11.17
CA GLU A 86 2.32 4.88 10.08
C GLU A 86 3.05 5.08 8.75
N TYR A 87 3.13 4.01 7.95
CA TYR A 87 3.53 4.08 6.55
C TYR A 87 2.33 3.75 5.68
N ALA A 88 2.01 4.63 4.72
CA ALA A 88 0.91 4.41 3.79
C ALA A 88 1.42 4.51 2.35
N TYR A 89 1.11 3.50 1.55
CA TYR A 89 1.41 3.48 0.12
C TYR A 89 0.15 3.42 -0.75
N PRO A 90 0.02 4.32 -1.73
CA PRO A 90 0.89 5.48 -1.98
C PRO A 90 0.78 6.52 -0.84
N ARG A 91 1.81 7.35 -0.67
CA ARG A 91 1.76 8.44 0.31
C ARG A 91 0.55 9.33 0.03
N LYS A 92 -0.16 9.78 1.09
CA LYS A 92 -1.37 10.62 0.98
C LYS A 92 -1.19 11.86 0.11
N SER A 93 0.03 12.43 0.06
CA SER A 93 0.39 13.55 -0.81
C SER A 93 0.37 13.20 -2.30
N ILE A 94 0.69 11.97 -2.67
CA ILE A 94 0.73 11.47 -4.05
C ILE A 94 -0.69 11.09 -4.53
N VAL A 95 -1.51 10.52 -3.63
CA VAL A 95 -2.89 10.08 -3.94
C VAL A 95 -3.78 11.23 -4.42
N ARG A 96 -3.51 12.48 -3.99
CA ARG A 96 -4.26 13.66 -4.48
C ARG A 96 -4.10 13.90 -5.98
N LYS A 97 -3.01 13.42 -6.60
CA LYS A 97 -2.75 13.57 -8.04
C LYS A 97 -3.46 12.50 -8.90
N ASP A 98 -3.76 11.35 -8.32
CA ASP A 98 -4.33 10.18 -9.00
C ASP A 98 -5.82 9.96 -8.70
N ARG A 99 -6.47 10.86 -7.94
CA ARG A 99 -7.92 10.82 -7.78
C ARG A 99 -8.51 11.11 -9.17
N PRO A 100 -9.23 10.18 -9.82
CA PRO A 100 -9.98 10.56 -11.01
C PRO A 100 -10.89 11.70 -10.58
N ALA A 101 -10.85 12.82 -11.31
CA ALA A 101 -11.76 13.91 -11.08
C ALA A 101 -13.15 13.29 -10.99
N VAL A 102 -13.77 13.35 -9.80
CA VAL A 102 -15.15 12.94 -9.65
C VAL A 102 -15.90 13.94 -10.50
N PHE A 103 -16.27 13.52 -11.72
CA PHE A 103 -17.12 14.30 -12.59
C PHE A 103 -18.43 14.42 -11.83
N THR A 104 -18.63 15.58 -11.21
CA THR A 104 -19.89 15.92 -10.57
C THR A 104 -20.73 16.44 -11.72
N PRO A 105 -21.69 15.67 -12.26
CA PRO A 105 -22.62 16.25 -13.22
C PRO A 105 -23.33 17.38 -12.49
N LEU A 106 -23.13 18.61 -12.96
CA LEU A 106 -23.96 19.75 -12.58
C LEU A 106 -25.38 19.37 -12.96
N ALA A 107 -26.14 18.92 -11.96
CA ALA A 107 -27.55 18.66 -12.08
C ALA A 107 -28.20 19.93 -12.65
N GLN A 108 -28.95 19.72 -13.73
CA GLN A 108 -29.74 20.68 -14.46
C GLN A 108 -30.46 21.63 -13.50
N ALA A 109 -30.19 22.93 -13.62
CA ALA A 109 -31.11 23.97 -13.21
C ALA A 109 -31.83 24.44 -14.47
N ARG A 110 -33.15 24.37 -14.39
CA ARG A 110 -34.16 24.65 -15.42
C ARG A 110 -34.07 26.05 -16.01
#